data_AF-A0A933LIL4-F1
#
_entry.id   AF-A0A933LIL4-F1
#
_cell.length_a   1.000
_cell.length_b   1.000
_cell.length_c   1.000
_cell.angle_alpha   90.00
_cell.angle_beta   90.00
_cell.angle_gamma   90.00
#
_symmetry.space_group_name_H-M   'P 1'
#
loop_
_entity.id
_entity.type
_entity.pdbx_description
1 polymer ?
#
loop_
_entity_poly.entity_id
_entity_poly.type
_entity_poly.pdbx_seq_one_letter_code
_entity_poly.pdbx_strand_id
1 'polypeptide(L)'
;MAATRDLLKTVEGKIAGRPWAKALAAELIAEADKWAARPINPPTTGGGWYHNYVCPKDAGFLEFREDSPRKHWCPRCKKFYEGDKLDASWVNRRHMDFAQAAQVCAVAFRVGGKPQHADWARRVLRWYADRYETFPVHGEWAGRGRVMGQSLDEAMWLIPMATAFDLVAKTVGDADQQAIIGKLILPAGKHIEGYSGGIHNIQCWHATARLMAGLVGSDVTMRDRAVADLRDNIDKGITQDGFWFEGSITYHSFTLMALTPALVVAKHNGIDLGRPDKLLAMYTVPAKLVLPSGVLPALNDGGGANLSSMAWLLETGCYLFDSEPLRRQLASIHAGRERTQASMSYKIA
;
A
#
# COMPACT_ATOMS: atom_id res chain seq x y z
N MET A 1 -7.69 14.01 2.45
CA MET A 1 -8.24 12.82 1.76
C MET A 1 -8.05 11.54 2.58
N ALA A 2 -6.83 11.17 2.97
CA ALA A 2 -6.50 9.95 3.69
C ALA A 2 -7.00 9.94 5.15
N ALA A 3 -6.99 11.09 5.84
CA ALA A 3 -7.53 11.21 7.19
C ALA A 3 -8.34 12.51 7.39
N THR A 4 -9.57 12.39 7.89
CA THR A 4 -10.41 13.53 8.27
C THR A 4 -9.99 14.10 9.62
N ARG A 5 -10.41 15.34 9.93
CA ARG A 5 -10.17 15.96 11.24
C ARG A 5 -10.79 15.13 12.37
N ASP A 6 -11.98 14.61 12.17
CA ASP A 6 -12.70 13.83 13.18
C ASP A 6 -12.10 12.45 13.41
N LEU A 7 -11.58 11.81 12.35
CA LEU A 7 -10.84 10.56 12.48
C LEU A 7 -9.59 10.78 13.34
N LEU A 8 -8.85 11.87 13.14
CA LEU A 8 -7.65 12.15 13.92
C LEU A 8 -7.96 12.45 15.38
N LYS A 9 -9.02 13.22 15.67
CA LYS A 9 -9.51 13.41 17.05
C LYS A 9 -9.88 12.08 17.72
N THR A 10 -10.49 11.17 16.96
CA THR A 10 -10.81 9.83 17.45
C THR A 10 -9.55 9.02 17.79
N VAL A 11 -8.51 9.12 16.95
CA VAL A 11 -7.21 8.50 17.19
C VAL A 11 -6.52 9.09 18.41
N GLU A 12 -6.48 10.42 18.55
CA GLU A 12 -5.95 11.14 19.71
C GLU A 12 -6.65 10.69 21.01
N GLY A 13 -7.98 10.61 21.00
CA GLY A 13 -8.75 10.12 22.14
C GLY A 13 -8.44 8.66 22.50
N LYS A 14 -8.24 7.79 21.50
CA LYS A 14 -7.81 6.40 21.73
C LYS A 14 -6.41 6.33 22.32
N ILE A 15 -5.46 7.11 21.79
CA ILE A 15 -4.08 7.16 22.31
C ILE A 15 -4.06 7.64 23.77
N ALA A 16 -4.87 8.65 24.11
CA ALA A 16 -4.98 9.15 25.47
C ALA A 16 -5.65 8.15 26.43
N GLY A 17 -6.68 7.43 25.97
CA GLY A 17 -7.53 6.59 26.83
C GLY A 17 -7.24 5.10 26.83
N ARG A 18 -6.40 4.57 25.93
CA ARG A 18 -6.19 3.11 25.76
C ARG A 18 -4.70 2.75 25.74
N PRO A 19 -4.21 1.89 26.67
CA PRO A 19 -2.81 1.49 26.72
C PRO A 19 -2.28 0.88 25.42
N TRP A 20 -3.07 0.02 24.77
CA TRP A 20 -2.69 -0.60 23.50
C TRP A 20 -2.51 0.44 22.38
N ALA A 21 -3.36 1.48 22.33
CA ALA A 21 -3.26 2.50 21.29
C ALA A 21 -2.04 3.40 21.53
N LYS A 22 -1.74 3.71 22.79
CA LYS A 22 -0.52 4.41 23.19
C LYS A 22 0.74 3.64 22.79
N ALA A 23 0.77 2.32 23.03
CA ALA A 23 1.90 1.47 22.65
C ALA A 23 2.12 1.46 21.13
N LEU A 24 1.05 1.25 20.35
CA LEU A 24 1.13 1.27 18.88
C LEU A 24 1.59 2.64 18.33
N ALA A 25 1.10 3.75 18.90
CA ALA A 25 1.55 5.08 18.51
C ALA A 25 3.04 5.30 18.84
N ALA A 26 3.50 4.81 19.99
CA ALA A 26 4.91 4.89 20.37
C ALA A 26 5.81 4.06 19.44
N GLU A 27 5.41 2.84 19.06
CA GLU A 27 6.13 2.01 18.08
C GLU A 27 6.21 2.70 16.72
N LEU A 28 5.10 3.27 16.26
CA LEU A 28 5.05 4.02 15.01
C LEU A 28 5.99 5.23 15.04
N ILE A 29 5.95 6.02 16.11
CA ILE A 29 6.81 7.19 16.27
C ILE A 29 8.28 6.78 16.34
N ALA A 30 8.60 5.68 17.02
CA ALA A 30 9.96 5.15 17.09
C ALA A 30 10.47 4.70 15.71
N GLU A 31 9.62 4.07 14.90
CA GLU A 31 9.98 3.73 13.51
C GLU A 31 10.20 4.98 12.66
N ALA A 32 9.33 5.99 12.77
CA ALA A 32 9.50 7.27 12.09
C ALA A 32 10.78 8.00 12.54
N ASP A 33 11.16 7.93 13.82
CA ASP A 33 12.41 8.50 14.32
C ASP A 33 13.63 7.85 13.66
N LYS A 34 13.63 6.52 13.44
CA LYS A 34 14.71 5.84 12.70
C LYS A 34 14.84 6.34 11.26
N TRP A 35 13.71 6.53 10.57
CA TRP A 35 13.71 7.03 9.20
C TRP A 35 14.12 8.50 9.11
N ALA A 36 13.58 9.35 9.98
CA ALA A 36 13.88 10.78 10.00
C ALA A 36 15.36 11.10 10.31
N ALA A 37 16.06 10.20 10.99
CA ALA A 37 17.50 10.31 11.24
C ALA A 37 18.38 9.95 10.03
N ARG A 38 17.81 9.37 8.95
CA ARG A 38 18.55 8.87 7.79
C ARG A 38 18.65 9.91 6.67
N PRO A 39 19.73 9.86 5.86
CA PRO A 39 19.80 10.65 4.63
C PRO A 39 18.72 10.21 3.64
N ILE A 40 18.34 11.14 2.77
CA ILE A 40 17.38 10.89 1.69
C ILE A 40 18.19 10.59 0.43
N ASN A 41 18.40 9.30 0.20
CA ASN A 41 19.18 8.76 -0.90
C ASN A 41 18.46 7.60 -1.63
N PRO A 42 17.26 7.80 -2.20
CA PRO A 42 16.68 6.81 -3.08
C PRO A 42 17.60 6.49 -4.27
N PRO A 43 17.51 5.27 -4.84
CA PRO A 43 18.24 4.93 -6.06
C PRO A 43 17.91 5.89 -7.21
N THR A 44 18.87 6.16 -8.09
CA THR A 44 18.69 7.06 -9.25
C THR A 44 18.33 6.34 -10.55
N THR A 45 18.16 5.02 -10.50
CA THR A 45 17.74 4.16 -11.62
C THR A 45 16.37 3.56 -11.30
N GLY A 46 15.58 3.22 -12.31
CA GLY A 46 14.33 2.50 -12.10
C GLY A 46 14.56 1.07 -11.57
N GLY A 47 13.61 0.56 -10.80
CA GLY A 47 13.63 -0.79 -10.25
C GLY A 47 13.22 -1.87 -11.24
N GLY A 48 13.75 -3.08 -11.10
CA GLY A 48 13.40 -4.23 -11.92
C GLY A 48 12.13 -4.96 -11.46
N TRP A 49 11.79 -6.04 -12.13
CA TRP A 49 10.67 -6.91 -11.73
C TRP A 49 11.00 -7.66 -10.43
N TYR A 50 10.20 -7.47 -9.38
CA TYR A 50 10.51 -7.99 -8.04
C TYR A 50 10.63 -9.53 -7.99
N HIS A 51 9.87 -10.25 -8.81
CA HIS A 51 9.93 -11.73 -8.87
C HIS A 51 11.30 -12.28 -9.32
N ASN A 52 12.18 -11.44 -9.88
CA ASN A 52 13.57 -11.87 -10.12
C ASN A 52 14.38 -12.01 -8.83
N TYR A 53 13.94 -11.50 -7.66
CA TYR A 53 14.70 -11.51 -6.40
C TYR A 53 14.69 -12.88 -5.69
N VAL A 54 15.00 -13.92 -6.45
CA VAL A 54 15.05 -15.31 -6.02
C VAL A 54 16.43 -15.90 -6.33
N CYS A 55 16.84 -16.86 -5.52
CA CYS A 55 18.09 -17.58 -5.69
C CYS A 55 18.06 -18.37 -7.01
N PRO A 56 19.06 -18.20 -7.90
CA PRO A 56 19.08 -18.91 -9.18
C PRO A 56 19.33 -20.42 -9.03
N LYS A 57 19.72 -20.89 -7.84
CA LYS A 57 19.97 -22.32 -7.58
C LYS A 57 18.78 -23.03 -6.93
N ASP A 58 18.11 -22.40 -5.97
CA ASP A 58 17.07 -23.05 -5.15
C ASP A 58 15.69 -22.39 -5.26
N ALA A 59 15.56 -21.33 -6.06
CA ALA A 59 14.34 -20.54 -6.26
C ALA A 59 13.73 -19.92 -4.98
N GLY A 60 14.41 -19.99 -3.83
CA GLY A 60 13.99 -19.32 -2.61
C GLY A 60 14.26 -17.82 -2.69
N PHE A 61 13.42 -17.02 -2.03
CA PHE A 61 13.66 -15.58 -1.89
C PHE A 61 15.02 -15.30 -1.27
N LEU A 62 15.70 -14.30 -1.85
CA LEU A 62 16.96 -13.79 -1.31
C LEU A 62 16.67 -12.87 -0.12
N GLU A 63 17.60 -12.84 0.84
CA GLU A 63 17.52 -11.91 1.95
C GLU A 63 17.79 -10.48 1.44
N PHE A 64 16.87 -9.57 1.70
CA PHE A 64 17.12 -8.16 1.41
C PHE A 64 18.11 -7.59 2.42
N ARG A 65 19.21 -7.02 1.92
CA ARG A 65 20.24 -6.35 2.70
C ARG A 65 20.48 -4.97 2.12
N GLU A 66 20.20 -3.94 2.90
CA GLU A 66 20.28 -2.56 2.42
C GLU A 66 21.71 -2.13 2.08
N ASP A 67 22.70 -2.65 2.81
CA ASP A 67 24.11 -2.38 2.61
C ASP A 67 24.73 -3.20 1.46
N SER A 68 23.95 -4.04 0.78
CA SER A 68 24.44 -4.99 -0.21
C SER A 68 23.67 -4.92 -1.55
N PRO A 69 23.75 -3.78 -2.28
CA PRO A 69 22.97 -3.55 -3.49
C PRO A 69 23.41 -4.38 -4.70
N ARG A 70 24.61 -4.98 -4.65
CA ARG A 70 25.21 -5.76 -5.75
C ARG A 70 25.53 -7.21 -5.40
N LYS A 71 25.24 -7.63 -4.17
CA LYS A 71 25.53 -8.98 -3.66
C LYS A 71 24.36 -9.46 -2.81
N HIS A 72 23.68 -10.50 -3.24
CA HIS A 72 22.41 -10.93 -2.67
C HIS A 72 22.56 -12.25 -1.94
N TRP A 73 22.29 -12.24 -0.64
CA TRP A 73 22.50 -13.41 0.21
C TRP A 73 21.34 -14.40 0.09
N CYS A 74 21.65 -15.65 -0.23
CA CYS A 74 20.70 -16.75 -0.10
C CYS A 74 20.88 -17.43 1.28
N PRO A 75 19.88 -17.38 2.17
CA PRO A 75 19.99 -17.99 3.50
C PRO A 75 19.97 -19.52 3.49
N ARG A 76 19.51 -20.15 2.40
CA ARG A 76 19.47 -21.61 2.22
C ARG A 76 20.79 -22.14 1.63
N CYS A 77 21.23 -21.57 0.51
CA CYS A 77 22.51 -21.91 -0.11
C CYS A 77 23.74 -21.43 0.67
N LYS A 78 23.56 -20.50 1.62
CA LYS A 78 24.65 -19.85 2.38
C LYS A 78 25.72 -19.22 1.48
N LYS A 79 25.28 -18.59 0.38
CA LYS A 79 26.17 -17.96 -0.62
C LYS A 79 25.56 -16.65 -1.14
N PHE A 80 26.42 -15.74 -1.57
CA PHE A 80 26.05 -14.56 -2.33
C PHE A 80 25.88 -14.85 -3.83
N TYR A 81 24.89 -14.20 -4.42
CA TYR A 81 24.64 -14.14 -5.86
C TYR A 81 24.72 -12.70 -6.35
N GLU A 82 25.11 -12.51 -7.60
CA GLU A 82 25.26 -11.20 -8.25
C GLU A 82 24.54 -11.25 -9.60
N GLY A 83 24.09 -10.11 -10.11
CA GLY A 83 23.57 -9.99 -11.47
C GLY A 83 22.52 -8.89 -11.61
N ASP A 84 22.49 -8.26 -12.79
CA ASP A 84 21.73 -7.03 -13.01
C ASP A 84 20.23 -7.15 -12.72
N LYS A 85 19.64 -8.33 -12.93
CA LYS A 85 18.23 -8.59 -12.56
C LYS A 85 18.01 -8.53 -11.05
N LEU A 86 18.93 -9.09 -10.26
CA LEU A 86 18.85 -9.08 -8.80
C LEU A 86 19.09 -7.66 -8.26
N ASP A 87 20.06 -6.96 -8.84
CA ASP A 87 20.37 -5.57 -8.49
C ASP A 87 19.17 -4.66 -8.76
N ALA A 88 18.51 -4.85 -9.91
CA ALA A 88 17.31 -4.10 -10.28
C ALA A 88 16.14 -4.42 -9.33
N SER A 89 15.91 -5.68 -8.94
CA SER A 89 14.87 -6.01 -7.97
C SER A 89 15.17 -5.45 -6.57
N TRP A 90 16.45 -5.38 -6.19
CA TRP A 90 16.87 -4.67 -4.97
C TRP A 90 16.51 -3.18 -5.04
N VAL A 91 16.75 -2.53 -6.19
CA VAL A 91 16.35 -1.13 -6.43
C VAL A 91 14.84 -0.94 -6.33
N ASN A 92 14.04 -1.86 -6.90
CA ASN A 92 12.57 -1.85 -6.78
C ASN A 92 12.15 -1.85 -5.30
N ARG A 93 12.71 -2.79 -4.52
CA ARG A 93 12.43 -2.87 -3.07
C ARG A 93 12.82 -1.58 -2.35
N ARG A 94 13.97 -0.99 -2.70
CA ARG A 94 14.46 0.24 -2.07
C ARG A 94 13.56 1.44 -2.35
N HIS A 95 13.03 1.58 -3.58
CA HIS A 95 12.05 2.61 -3.90
C HIS A 95 10.76 2.46 -3.08
N MET A 96 10.27 1.23 -2.93
CA MET A 96 9.11 0.93 -2.10
C MET A 96 9.37 1.25 -0.62
N ASP A 97 10.55 0.94 -0.07
CA ASP A 97 10.90 1.27 1.31
C ASP A 97 10.80 2.79 1.57
N PHE A 98 11.29 3.63 0.64
CA PHE A 98 11.16 5.09 0.77
C PHE A 98 9.70 5.57 0.71
N ALA A 99 8.87 4.95 -0.14
CA ALA A 99 7.45 5.29 -0.23
C ALA A 99 6.70 4.97 1.07
N GLN A 100 6.93 3.76 1.59
CA GLN A 100 6.34 3.31 2.86
C GLN A 100 6.87 4.14 4.04
N ALA A 101 8.17 4.44 4.08
CA ALA A 101 8.76 5.28 5.10
C ALA A 101 8.19 6.71 5.09
N ALA A 102 7.92 7.28 3.91
CA ALA A 102 7.30 8.60 3.81
C ALA A 102 5.88 8.59 4.40
N GLN A 103 5.10 7.53 4.11
CA GLN A 103 3.78 7.34 4.74
C GLN A 103 3.90 7.16 6.25
N VAL A 104 4.82 6.32 6.74
CA VAL A 104 5.06 6.09 8.17
C VAL A 104 5.38 7.41 8.88
N CYS A 105 6.31 8.19 8.35
CA CYS A 105 6.67 9.50 8.93
C CYS A 105 5.48 10.46 8.92
N ALA A 106 4.70 10.49 7.83
CA ALA A 106 3.53 11.34 7.72
C ALA A 106 2.41 10.95 8.71
N VAL A 107 2.16 9.66 8.92
CA VAL A 107 1.20 9.19 9.93
C VAL A 107 1.71 9.50 11.33
N ALA A 108 2.98 9.21 11.63
CA ALA A 108 3.61 9.49 12.91
C ALA A 108 3.46 10.98 13.28
N PHE A 109 3.74 11.89 12.34
CA PHE A 109 3.52 13.32 12.52
C PHE A 109 2.09 13.66 12.96
N ARG A 110 1.08 12.97 12.42
CA ARG A 110 -0.34 13.22 12.72
C ARG A 110 -0.83 12.59 14.03
N VAL A 111 -0.04 11.73 14.67
CA VAL A 111 -0.43 11.02 15.90
C VAL A 111 0.48 11.31 17.10
N GLY A 112 1.16 12.45 17.09
CA GLY A 112 2.03 12.90 18.20
C GLY A 112 3.53 12.85 17.90
N GLY A 113 3.92 12.63 16.65
CA GLY A 113 5.29 12.75 16.17
C GLY A 113 5.80 14.19 16.12
N LYS A 114 7.07 14.34 15.75
CA LYS A 114 7.79 15.61 15.70
C LYS A 114 7.66 16.25 14.31
N PRO A 115 7.80 17.59 14.17
CA PRO A 115 7.80 18.27 12.86
C PRO A 115 8.83 17.69 11.86
N GLN A 116 9.95 17.14 12.36
CA GLN A 116 10.97 16.49 11.52
C GLN A 116 10.44 15.29 10.72
N HIS A 117 9.40 14.59 11.22
CA HIS A 117 8.79 13.48 10.49
C HIS A 117 8.06 13.98 9.23
N ALA A 118 7.31 15.08 9.36
CA ALA A 118 6.66 15.72 8.21
C ALA A 118 7.69 16.27 7.21
N ASP A 119 8.75 16.93 7.69
CA ASP A 119 9.81 17.43 6.83
C ASP A 119 10.52 16.31 6.07
N TRP A 120 10.80 15.18 6.72
CA TRP A 120 11.43 14.04 6.05
C TRP A 120 10.54 13.48 4.94
N ALA A 121 9.25 13.28 5.21
CA ALA A 121 8.28 12.85 4.19
C ALA A 121 8.20 13.84 3.02
N ARG A 122 8.13 15.16 3.29
CA ARG A 122 8.19 16.22 2.28
C ARG A 122 9.44 16.11 1.41
N ARG A 123 10.62 15.95 2.01
CA ARG A 123 11.88 15.87 1.27
C ARG A 123 11.98 14.63 0.39
N VAL A 124 11.43 13.48 0.82
CA VAL A 124 11.33 12.28 -0.04
C VAL A 124 10.43 12.56 -1.24
N LEU A 125 9.23 13.11 -1.03
CA LEU A 125 8.30 13.47 -2.11
C LEU A 125 8.95 14.46 -3.08
N ARG A 126 9.64 15.48 -2.57
CA ARG A 126 10.34 16.48 -3.38
C ARG A 126 11.48 15.85 -4.20
N TRP A 127 12.24 14.93 -3.62
CA TRP A 127 13.32 14.22 -4.31
C TRP A 127 12.81 13.48 -5.54
N TYR A 128 11.66 12.79 -5.42
CA TYR A 128 11.02 12.11 -6.54
C TYR A 128 10.38 13.10 -7.51
N ALA A 129 9.77 14.18 -7.04
CA ALA A 129 9.23 15.24 -7.92
C ALA A 129 10.30 15.89 -8.80
N ASP A 130 11.55 15.98 -8.34
CA ASP A 130 12.67 16.48 -9.16
C ASP A 130 13.14 15.47 -10.22
N ARG A 131 12.75 14.20 -10.14
CA ARG A 131 13.35 13.10 -10.93
C ARG A 131 12.36 12.22 -11.67
N TYR A 132 11.08 12.22 -11.31
CA TYR A 132 10.10 11.24 -11.76
C TYR A 132 10.10 11.09 -13.29
N GLU A 133 10.06 12.21 -14.01
CA GLU A 133 10.03 12.21 -15.47
C GLU A 133 11.38 11.86 -16.13
N THR A 134 12.48 11.95 -15.38
CA THR A 134 13.82 11.56 -15.85
C THR A 134 14.04 10.05 -15.83
N PHE A 135 13.25 9.31 -15.05
CA PHE A 135 13.28 7.85 -15.10
C PHE A 135 12.72 7.35 -16.44
N PRO A 136 13.44 6.49 -17.17
CA PRO A 136 12.96 5.93 -18.42
C PRO A 136 11.79 4.98 -18.18
N VAL A 137 10.86 4.93 -19.13
CA VAL A 137 9.77 3.94 -19.12
C VAL A 137 10.35 2.55 -19.42
N HIS A 138 10.13 1.58 -18.54
CA HIS A 138 10.73 0.24 -18.65
C HIS A 138 9.86 -0.85 -17.97
N GLY A 139 10.22 -2.12 -18.15
CA GLY A 139 9.41 -3.26 -17.75
C GLY A 139 8.61 -3.87 -18.90
N GLU A 140 8.09 -5.08 -18.69
CA GLU A 140 7.41 -5.88 -19.72
C GLU A 140 6.22 -6.73 -19.21
N TRP A 141 6.04 -6.87 -17.90
CA TRP A 141 5.04 -7.78 -17.30
C TRP A 141 3.68 -7.10 -17.12
N ALA A 142 3.29 -6.71 -15.91
CA ALA A 142 2.03 -6.00 -15.66
C ALA A 142 2.14 -4.52 -16.05
N GLY A 143 2.29 -4.25 -17.35
CA GLY A 143 2.58 -2.93 -17.89
C GLY A 143 4.02 -2.48 -17.64
N ARG A 144 4.29 -1.19 -17.86
CA ARG A 144 5.64 -0.60 -17.72
C ARG A 144 5.63 0.45 -16.61
N GLY A 145 6.69 0.49 -15.81
CA GLY A 145 6.88 1.52 -14.79
C GLY A 145 7.91 2.57 -15.21
N ARG A 146 8.24 3.45 -14.27
CA ARG A 146 9.32 4.46 -14.37
C ARG A 146 10.23 4.37 -13.16
N VAL A 147 9.67 4.51 -11.96
CA VAL A 147 10.40 4.27 -10.70
C VAL A 147 10.44 2.77 -10.43
N MET A 148 9.34 2.07 -10.73
CA MET A 148 9.17 0.65 -10.49
C MET A 148 9.26 -0.17 -11.79
N GLY A 149 9.32 -1.49 -11.67
CA GLY A 149 9.55 -2.39 -12.81
C GLY A 149 8.33 -2.73 -13.65
N GLN A 150 7.14 -2.29 -13.24
CA GLN A 150 5.86 -2.51 -13.91
C GLN A 150 4.82 -1.49 -13.40
N SER A 151 3.72 -1.29 -14.13
CA SER A 151 2.72 -0.28 -13.75
C SER A 151 1.91 -0.68 -12.50
N LEU A 152 1.79 -1.98 -12.21
CA LEU A 152 1.26 -2.48 -10.93
C LEU A 152 2.09 -1.93 -9.75
N ASP A 153 3.39 -2.17 -9.77
CA ASP A 153 4.31 -1.74 -8.70
C ASP A 153 4.33 -0.21 -8.60
N GLU A 154 4.24 0.50 -9.74
CA GLU A 154 4.15 1.96 -9.79
C GLU A 154 2.90 2.47 -9.05
N ALA A 155 1.75 1.79 -9.21
CA ALA A 155 0.53 2.12 -8.47
C ALA A 155 0.64 1.81 -6.97
N MET A 156 1.22 0.66 -6.61
CA MET A 156 1.50 0.31 -5.22
C MET A 156 2.47 1.30 -4.56
N TRP A 157 3.39 1.88 -5.33
CA TRP A 157 4.33 2.90 -4.87
C TRP A 157 3.69 4.29 -4.76
N LEU A 158 2.78 4.65 -5.68
CA LEU A 158 2.13 5.96 -5.67
C LEU A 158 1.13 6.13 -4.52
N ILE A 159 0.42 5.07 -4.11
CA ILE A 159 -0.56 5.11 -3.02
C ILE A 159 0.03 5.62 -1.67
N PRO A 160 1.13 5.05 -1.14
CA PRO A 160 1.75 5.55 0.07
C PRO A 160 2.35 6.96 -0.12
N MET A 161 2.87 7.30 -1.31
CA MET A 161 3.34 8.66 -1.62
C MET A 161 2.21 9.71 -1.55
N ALA A 162 1.07 9.43 -2.20
CA ALA A 162 -0.10 10.29 -2.17
C ALA A 162 -0.68 10.41 -0.76
N THR A 163 -0.69 9.32 0.01
CA THR A 163 -1.08 9.33 1.43
C THR A 163 -0.15 10.21 2.26
N ALA A 164 1.16 10.06 2.08
CA ALA A 164 2.15 10.86 2.78
C ALA A 164 1.95 12.35 2.51
N PHE A 165 1.80 12.72 1.24
CA PHE A 165 1.54 14.10 0.84
C PHE A 165 0.28 14.66 1.48
N ASP A 166 -0.87 13.97 1.38
CA ASP A 166 -2.14 14.43 1.95
C ASP A 166 -2.05 14.68 3.47
N LEU A 167 -1.31 13.84 4.19
CA LEU A 167 -1.15 13.96 5.63
C LEU A 167 -0.24 15.12 6.05
N VAL A 168 0.73 15.52 5.21
CA VAL A 168 1.67 16.60 5.55
C VAL A 168 1.41 17.91 4.81
N ALA A 169 0.53 17.94 3.80
CA ALA A 169 0.37 19.04 2.85
C ALA A 169 0.29 20.43 3.53
N LYS A 170 -0.45 20.55 4.63
CA LYS A 170 -0.60 21.83 5.38
C LYS A 170 0.69 22.40 5.97
N THR A 171 1.74 21.60 6.07
CA THR A 171 3.07 21.99 6.55
C THR A 171 4.09 22.18 5.43
N VAL A 172 3.71 21.84 4.19
CA VAL A 172 4.55 21.97 3.00
C VAL A 172 4.29 23.33 2.38
N GLY A 173 5.35 24.08 2.06
CA GLY A 173 5.23 25.37 1.39
C GLY A 173 4.71 25.25 -0.06
N ASP A 174 4.08 26.31 -0.56
CA ASP A 174 3.36 26.28 -1.84
C ASP A 174 4.21 25.81 -3.03
N ALA A 175 5.48 26.24 -3.11
CA ALA A 175 6.38 25.84 -4.19
C ALA A 175 6.64 24.31 -4.20
N ASP A 176 6.80 23.71 -3.02
CA ASP A 176 6.97 22.26 -2.90
C ASP A 176 5.66 21.53 -3.17
N GLN A 177 4.51 22.05 -2.71
CA GLN A 177 3.21 21.46 -3.04
C GLN A 177 2.98 21.42 -4.55
N GLN A 178 3.20 22.54 -5.24
CA GLN A 178 3.05 22.63 -6.69
C GLN A 178 3.99 21.65 -7.41
N ALA A 179 5.24 21.54 -6.96
CA ALA A 179 6.18 20.61 -7.56
C ALA A 179 5.81 19.14 -7.30
N ILE A 180 5.42 18.78 -6.08
CA ILE A 180 5.00 17.41 -5.74
C ILE A 180 3.74 17.02 -6.52
N ILE A 181 2.74 17.89 -6.59
CA ILE A 181 1.51 17.61 -7.34
C ILE A 181 1.79 17.52 -8.83
N GLY A 182 2.44 18.55 -9.39
CA GLY A 182 2.58 18.73 -10.84
C GLY A 182 3.70 17.90 -11.48
N LYS A 183 4.73 17.50 -10.72
CA LYS A 183 5.89 16.76 -11.26
C LYS A 183 6.03 15.32 -10.75
N LEU A 184 5.25 14.94 -9.73
CA LEU A 184 5.23 13.58 -9.19
C LEU A 184 3.83 12.97 -9.23
N ILE A 185 2.87 13.49 -8.46
CA ILE A 185 1.60 12.80 -8.23
C ILE A 185 0.75 12.68 -9.51
N LEU A 186 0.52 13.80 -10.21
CA LEU A 186 -0.27 13.80 -11.45
C LEU A 186 0.46 13.09 -12.61
N PRO A 187 1.77 13.32 -12.86
CA PRO A 187 2.50 12.55 -13.87
C PRO A 187 2.50 11.04 -13.61
N ALA A 188 2.61 10.61 -12.35
CA ALA A 188 2.55 9.19 -12.00
C ALA A 188 1.15 8.60 -12.21
N GLY A 189 0.10 9.31 -11.79
CA GLY A 189 -1.29 8.94 -12.08
C GLY A 189 -1.56 8.81 -13.58
N LYS A 190 -1.09 9.76 -14.39
CA LYS A 190 -1.21 9.76 -15.86
C LYS A 190 -0.42 8.62 -16.51
N HIS A 191 0.78 8.32 -16.01
CA HIS A 191 1.56 7.17 -16.48
C HIS A 191 0.82 5.85 -16.26
N ILE A 192 0.27 5.65 -15.05
CA ILE A 192 -0.52 4.47 -14.69
C ILE A 192 -1.78 4.36 -15.56
N GLU A 193 -2.42 5.48 -15.87
CA GLU A 193 -3.62 5.52 -16.73
C GLU A 193 -3.42 4.98 -18.14
N GLY A 194 -2.17 4.94 -18.63
CA GLY A 194 -1.83 4.33 -19.91
C GLY A 194 -1.99 2.80 -19.95
N TYR A 195 -2.29 2.16 -18.82
CA TYR A 195 -2.45 0.72 -18.69
C TYR A 195 -3.84 0.39 -18.15
N SER A 196 -4.49 -0.62 -18.75
CA SER A 196 -5.77 -1.13 -18.26
C SER A 196 -5.82 -2.65 -18.36
N GLY A 197 -6.25 -3.30 -17.29
CA GLY A 197 -6.47 -4.75 -17.22
C GLY A 197 -7.93 -5.16 -17.32
N GLY A 198 -8.86 -4.22 -17.50
CA GLY A 198 -10.30 -4.51 -17.39
C GLY A 198 -10.69 -4.95 -15.97
N ILE A 199 -11.37 -6.08 -15.84
CA ILE A 199 -11.71 -6.66 -14.53
C ILE A 199 -10.54 -7.52 -14.06
N HIS A 200 -9.73 -6.98 -13.15
CA HIS A 200 -8.48 -7.61 -12.71
C HIS A 200 -7.95 -6.98 -11.41
N ASN A 201 -7.25 -7.75 -10.56
CA ASN A 201 -6.70 -7.22 -9.30
C ASN A 201 -5.75 -6.01 -9.54
N ILE A 202 -4.94 -6.08 -10.59
CA ILE A 202 -4.05 -4.99 -11.05
C ILE A 202 -4.84 -3.71 -11.36
N GLN A 203 -6.00 -3.82 -12.01
CA GLN A 203 -6.82 -2.64 -12.32
C GLN A 203 -7.33 -1.99 -11.03
N CYS A 204 -7.60 -2.76 -9.98
CA CYS A 204 -7.98 -2.20 -8.68
C CYS A 204 -6.84 -1.35 -8.09
N TRP A 205 -5.59 -1.77 -8.22
CA TRP A 205 -4.41 -0.98 -7.81
C TRP A 205 -4.26 0.29 -8.66
N HIS A 206 -4.32 0.14 -9.99
CA HIS A 206 -4.23 1.28 -10.92
C HIS A 206 -5.30 2.33 -10.66
N ALA A 207 -6.56 1.90 -10.52
CA ALA A 207 -7.68 2.79 -10.28
C ALA A 207 -7.60 3.45 -8.89
N THR A 208 -7.14 2.73 -7.87
CA THR A 208 -6.93 3.32 -6.55
C THR A 208 -5.85 4.41 -6.57
N ALA A 209 -4.70 4.14 -7.18
CA ALA A 209 -3.63 5.11 -7.30
C ALA A 209 -4.07 6.37 -8.08
N ARG A 210 -4.83 6.20 -9.17
CA ARG A 210 -5.40 7.32 -9.96
C ARG A 210 -6.47 8.10 -9.21
N LEU A 211 -7.35 7.44 -8.46
CA LEU A 211 -8.33 8.12 -7.60
C LEU A 211 -7.62 9.05 -6.61
N MET A 212 -6.59 8.54 -5.95
CA MET A 212 -5.81 9.31 -4.98
C MET A 212 -5.04 10.47 -5.65
N ALA A 213 -4.42 10.21 -6.80
CA ALA A 213 -3.72 11.24 -7.56
C ALA A 213 -4.65 12.35 -8.06
N GLY A 214 -5.81 11.98 -8.62
CA GLY A 214 -6.82 12.91 -9.10
C GLY A 214 -7.40 13.78 -7.98
N LEU A 215 -7.64 13.20 -6.80
CA LEU A 215 -8.09 13.98 -5.64
C LEU A 215 -7.02 14.92 -5.09
N VAL A 216 -5.77 14.47 -5.00
CA VAL A 216 -4.64 15.31 -4.56
C VAL A 216 -4.38 16.46 -5.53
N GLY A 217 -4.40 16.19 -6.84
CA GLY A 217 -4.15 17.19 -7.86
C GLY A 217 -5.38 17.97 -8.34
N SER A 218 -6.56 17.73 -7.74
CA SER A 218 -7.84 18.29 -8.20
C SER A 218 -8.14 18.02 -9.69
N ASP A 219 -7.66 16.89 -10.23
CA ASP A 219 -7.95 16.42 -11.59
C ASP A 219 -9.24 15.59 -11.57
N VAL A 220 -10.35 16.26 -11.88
CA VAL A 220 -11.70 15.68 -11.93
C VAL A 220 -11.81 14.56 -12.96
N THR A 221 -11.14 14.68 -14.11
CA THR A 221 -11.24 13.72 -15.20
C THR A 221 -10.52 12.41 -14.85
N MET A 222 -9.33 12.50 -14.21
CA MET A 222 -8.62 11.33 -13.69
C MET A 222 -9.42 10.67 -12.56
N ARG A 223 -9.97 11.47 -11.64
CA ARG A 223 -10.83 10.99 -10.55
C ARG A 223 -12.02 10.21 -11.08
N ASP A 224 -12.79 10.77 -12.02
CA ASP A 224 -14.05 10.18 -12.47
C ASP A 224 -13.82 8.89 -13.26
N ARG A 225 -12.76 8.84 -14.09
CA ARG A 225 -12.35 7.59 -14.76
C ARG A 225 -11.91 6.52 -13.77
N ALA A 226 -11.13 6.88 -12.76
CA ALA A 226 -10.74 5.94 -11.70
C ALA A 226 -11.95 5.40 -10.91
N VAL A 227 -12.94 6.25 -10.61
CA VAL A 227 -14.19 5.84 -9.96
C VAL A 227 -14.98 4.87 -10.83
N ALA A 228 -15.07 5.13 -12.14
CA ALA A 228 -15.73 4.22 -13.08
C ALA A 228 -15.05 2.85 -13.11
N ASP A 229 -13.71 2.80 -13.19
CA ASP A 229 -12.96 1.55 -13.19
C ASP A 229 -13.11 0.77 -11.88
N LEU A 230 -13.13 1.45 -10.73
CA LEU A 230 -13.39 0.85 -9.42
C LEU A 230 -14.80 0.26 -9.35
N ARG A 231 -15.82 1.01 -9.78
CA ARG A 231 -17.22 0.52 -9.81
C ARG A 231 -17.34 -0.73 -10.66
N ASP A 232 -16.74 -0.74 -11.84
CA ASP A 232 -16.74 -1.91 -12.73
C ASP A 232 -16.06 -3.13 -12.10
N ASN A 233 -14.89 -2.94 -11.47
CA ASN A 233 -14.16 -4.03 -10.81
C ASN A 233 -14.89 -4.56 -9.57
N ILE A 234 -15.52 -3.69 -8.79
CA ILE A 234 -16.32 -4.08 -7.63
C ILE A 234 -17.57 -4.85 -8.09
N ASP A 235 -18.28 -4.34 -9.11
CA ASP A 235 -19.52 -4.94 -9.58
C ASP A 235 -19.29 -6.27 -10.29
N LYS A 236 -18.24 -6.38 -11.12
CA LYS A 236 -18.02 -7.56 -11.97
C LYS A 236 -16.98 -8.53 -11.40
N GLY A 237 -16.01 -8.04 -10.63
CA GLY A 237 -14.91 -8.83 -10.10
C GLY A 237 -15.17 -9.48 -8.73
N ILE A 238 -16.11 -8.94 -7.94
CA ILE A 238 -16.53 -9.58 -6.69
C ILE A 238 -17.73 -10.48 -6.99
N THR A 239 -17.63 -11.77 -6.64
CA THR A 239 -18.73 -12.74 -6.81
C THR A 239 -19.90 -12.40 -5.88
N GLN A 240 -21.06 -13.03 -6.09
CA GLN A 240 -22.22 -12.84 -5.23
C GLN A 240 -21.94 -13.23 -3.76
N ASP A 241 -21.08 -14.23 -3.55
CA ASP A 241 -20.67 -14.68 -2.22
C ASP A 241 -19.57 -13.82 -1.58
N GLY A 242 -19.08 -12.80 -2.29
CA GLY A 242 -18.05 -11.86 -1.83
C GLY A 242 -16.62 -12.25 -2.19
N PHE A 243 -16.39 -13.38 -2.84
CA PHE A 243 -15.02 -13.79 -3.19
C PHE A 243 -14.49 -13.02 -4.42
N TRP A 244 -13.17 -12.88 -4.52
CA TRP A 244 -12.58 -12.28 -5.73
C TRP A 244 -12.57 -13.32 -6.85
N PHE A 245 -12.99 -12.96 -8.06
CA PHE A 245 -13.27 -13.92 -9.13
C PHE A 245 -12.06 -14.78 -9.55
N GLU A 246 -10.83 -14.34 -9.29
CA GLU A 246 -9.60 -15.10 -9.59
C GLU A 246 -9.44 -16.37 -8.71
N GLY A 247 -10.30 -16.57 -7.70
CA GLY A 247 -10.40 -17.84 -6.98
C GLY A 247 -9.23 -18.16 -6.04
N SER A 248 -8.25 -17.26 -5.91
CA SER A 248 -7.11 -17.38 -4.98
C SER A 248 -7.31 -16.53 -3.73
N ILE A 249 -6.95 -17.08 -2.55
CA ILE A 249 -6.90 -16.32 -1.30
C ILE A 249 -5.84 -15.21 -1.35
N THR A 250 -4.74 -15.46 -2.08
CA THR A 250 -3.68 -14.47 -2.26
C THR A 250 -4.20 -13.31 -3.08
N TYR A 251 -4.81 -13.56 -4.24
CA TYR A 251 -5.39 -12.48 -5.06
C TYR A 251 -6.60 -11.83 -4.40
N HIS A 252 -7.43 -12.57 -3.67
CA HIS A 252 -8.52 -11.96 -2.89
C HIS A 252 -7.99 -10.94 -1.88
N SER A 253 -6.98 -11.33 -1.09
CA SER A 253 -6.36 -10.42 -0.13
C SER A 253 -5.66 -9.26 -0.83
N PHE A 254 -4.97 -9.52 -1.93
CA PHE A 254 -4.25 -8.51 -2.72
C PHE A 254 -5.18 -7.47 -3.34
N THR A 255 -6.33 -7.89 -3.88
CA THR A 255 -7.38 -6.99 -4.37
C THR A 255 -8.00 -6.20 -3.22
N LEU A 256 -8.26 -6.84 -2.07
CA LEU A 256 -8.79 -6.15 -0.89
C LEU A 256 -7.82 -5.07 -0.39
N MET A 257 -6.51 -5.34 -0.45
CA MET A 257 -5.45 -4.37 -0.13
C MET A 257 -5.46 -3.16 -1.06
N ALA A 258 -5.81 -3.33 -2.34
CA ALA A 258 -5.97 -2.24 -3.29
C ALA A 258 -7.25 -1.43 -2.99
N LEU A 259 -8.39 -2.11 -2.83
CA LEU A 259 -9.70 -1.47 -2.66
C LEU A 259 -9.82 -0.73 -1.32
N THR A 260 -9.17 -1.21 -0.26
CA THR A 260 -9.26 -0.62 1.08
C THR A 260 -8.91 0.88 1.11
N PRO A 261 -7.73 1.33 0.62
CA PRO A 261 -7.44 2.77 0.55
C PRO A 261 -8.43 3.53 -0.33
N ALA A 262 -8.88 2.97 -1.47
CA ALA A 262 -9.91 3.61 -2.30
C ALA A 262 -11.22 3.83 -1.53
N LEU A 263 -11.68 2.85 -0.75
CA LEU A 263 -12.92 2.94 0.04
C LEU A 263 -12.82 3.98 1.15
N VAL A 264 -11.68 4.03 1.86
CA VAL A 264 -11.44 5.05 2.89
C VAL A 264 -11.50 6.44 2.29
N VAL A 265 -10.79 6.63 1.18
CA VAL A 265 -10.75 7.89 0.45
C VAL A 265 -12.13 8.27 -0.10
N ALA A 266 -12.86 7.32 -0.67
CA ALA A 266 -14.19 7.55 -1.20
C ALA A 266 -15.16 7.98 -0.09
N LYS A 267 -15.14 7.28 1.05
CA LYS A 267 -15.93 7.64 2.25
C LYS A 267 -15.65 9.06 2.73
N HIS A 268 -14.38 9.47 2.78
CA HIS A 268 -13.99 10.81 3.24
C HIS A 268 -14.36 11.94 2.27
N ASN A 269 -14.64 11.64 1.01
CA ASN A 269 -14.94 12.62 -0.03
C ASN A 269 -16.36 12.50 -0.60
N GLY A 270 -17.23 11.68 0.02
CA GLY A 270 -18.60 11.48 -0.43
C GLY A 270 -18.72 10.82 -1.81
N ILE A 271 -17.72 10.03 -2.20
CA ILE A 271 -17.71 9.28 -3.47
C ILE A 271 -18.35 7.92 -3.24
N ASP A 272 -19.36 7.60 -4.04
CA ASP A 272 -19.99 6.27 -4.02
C ASP A 272 -19.27 5.32 -4.99
N LEU A 273 -18.71 4.22 -4.48
CA LEU A 273 -18.07 3.18 -5.29
C LEU A 273 -19.02 2.02 -5.64
N GLY A 274 -20.29 2.11 -5.24
CA GLY A 274 -21.32 1.12 -5.52
C GLY A 274 -21.15 -0.20 -4.76
N ARG A 275 -22.19 -1.03 -4.83
CA ARG A 275 -22.21 -2.42 -4.31
C ARG A 275 -21.66 -2.60 -2.87
N PRO A 276 -22.17 -1.83 -1.88
CA PRO A 276 -21.74 -2.00 -0.48
C PRO A 276 -21.99 -3.42 0.05
N ASP A 277 -22.99 -4.12 -0.50
CA ASP A 277 -23.27 -5.53 -0.26
C ASP A 277 -22.09 -6.44 -0.63
N LYS A 278 -21.56 -6.31 -1.86
CA LYS A 278 -20.41 -7.11 -2.33
C LYS A 278 -19.14 -6.77 -1.58
N LEU A 279 -18.91 -5.48 -1.33
CA LEU A 279 -17.75 -5.03 -0.59
C LEU A 279 -17.74 -5.61 0.83
N LEU A 280 -18.84 -5.51 1.57
CA LEU A 280 -18.95 -6.11 2.90
C LEU A 280 -18.80 -7.64 2.86
N ALA A 281 -19.38 -8.30 1.85
CA ALA A 281 -19.20 -9.74 1.63
C ALA A 281 -17.72 -10.09 1.42
N MET A 282 -16.96 -9.26 0.70
CA MET A 282 -15.52 -9.45 0.47
C MET A 282 -14.69 -9.42 1.76
N TYR A 283 -15.02 -8.56 2.72
CA TYR A 283 -14.33 -8.58 4.02
C TYR A 283 -14.72 -9.79 4.89
N THR A 284 -15.93 -10.32 4.74
CA THR A 284 -16.46 -11.38 5.62
C THR A 284 -16.29 -12.80 5.08
N VAL A 285 -16.14 -12.97 3.75
CA VAL A 285 -16.03 -14.29 3.12
C VAL A 285 -14.84 -15.12 3.62
N PRO A 286 -13.65 -14.57 3.97
CA PRO A 286 -12.56 -15.40 4.49
C PRO A 286 -12.93 -16.17 5.76
N ALA A 287 -13.78 -15.61 6.62
CA ALA A 287 -14.23 -16.28 7.85
C ALA A 287 -15.11 -17.50 7.58
N LYS A 288 -15.72 -17.60 6.39
CA LYS A 288 -16.54 -18.74 5.96
C LYS A 288 -15.69 -19.87 5.37
N LEU A 289 -14.45 -19.56 4.95
CA LEU A 289 -13.53 -20.49 4.28
C LEU A 289 -12.44 -21.03 5.22
N VAL A 290 -12.22 -20.36 6.34
CA VAL A 290 -11.13 -20.69 7.26
C VAL A 290 -11.32 -22.08 7.88
N LEU A 291 -10.25 -22.86 7.91
CA LEU A 291 -10.21 -24.14 8.59
C LEU A 291 -10.16 -23.94 10.12
N PRO A 292 -10.48 -24.96 10.94
CA PRO A 292 -10.36 -24.87 12.41
C PRO A 292 -8.97 -24.44 12.92
N SER A 293 -7.92 -24.66 12.12
CA SER A 293 -6.55 -24.21 12.39
C SER A 293 -6.32 -22.70 12.19
N GLY A 294 -7.31 -21.97 11.69
CA GLY A 294 -7.17 -20.56 11.28
C GLY A 294 -6.52 -20.36 9.90
N VAL A 295 -6.16 -21.45 9.23
CA VAL A 295 -5.56 -21.43 7.88
C VAL A 295 -6.65 -21.32 6.83
N LEU A 296 -6.46 -20.43 5.86
CA LEU A 296 -7.26 -20.33 4.65
C LEU A 296 -6.74 -21.30 3.59
N PRO A 297 -7.61 -21.96 2.81
CA PRO A 297 -7.19 -22.93 1.82
C PRO A 297 -6.32 -22.29 0.74
N ALA A 298 -5.21 -22.94 0.38
CA ALA A 298 -4.37 -22.53 -0.73
C ALA A 298 -5.04 -22.97 -2.05
N LEU A 299 -5.85 -22.08 -2.63
CA LEU A 299 -6.55 -22.27 -3.89
C LEU A 299 -5.86 -21.46 -5.00
N ASN A 300 -5.78 -22.03 -6.20
CA ASN A 300 -5.14 -21.43 -7.39
C ASN A 300 -3.71 -20.91 -7.10
N ASP A 301 -3.24 -19.95 -7.89
CA ASP A 301 -1.94 -19.32 -7.69
C ASP A 301 -1.92 -18.55 -6.36
N GLY A 302 -1.06 -18.99 -5.45
CA GLY A 302 -0.91 -18.37 -4.15
C GLY A 302 -0.42 -19.34 -3.07
N GLY A 303 0.02 -18.78 -1.95
CA GLY A 303 0.33 -19.55 -0.75
C GLY A 303 -0.88 -19.69 0.17
N GLY A 304 -0.79 -20.60 1.14
CA GLY A 304 -1.71 -20.60 2.28
C GLY A 304 -1.54 -19.32 3.10
N ALA A 305 -2.67 -18.72 3.52
CA ALA A 305 -2.69 -17.57 4.42
C ALA A 305 -3.36 -17.95 5.73
N ASN A 306 -3.11 -17.18 6.79
CA ASN A 306 -3.87 -17.32 8.04
C ASN A 306 -4.89 -16.19 8.12
N LEU A 307 -6.10 -16.45 8.57
CA LEU A 307 -7.14 -15.40 8.70
C LEU A 307 -6.65 -14.20 9.52
N SER A 308 -5.81 -14.44 10.53
CA SER A 308 -5.22 -13.39 11.34
C SER A 308 -4.28 -12.44 10.59
N SER A 309 -3.69 -12.85 9.45
CA SER A 309 -2.87 -11.93 8.64
C SER A 309 -3.70 -10.85 7.94
N MET A 310 -5.03 -11.01 7.90
CA MET A 310 -5.97 -10.03 7.37
C MET A 310 -6.52 -9.09 8.45
N ALA A 311 -6.08 -9.20 9.71
CA ALA A 311 -6.64 -8.42 10.83
C ALA A 311 -6.70 -6.91 10.54
N TRP A 312 -5.64 -6.34 10.00
CA TRP A 312 -5.56 -4.91 9.68
C TRP A 312 -6.55 -4.47 8.58
N LEU A 313 -6.82 -5.33 7.60
CA LEU A 313 -7.87 -5.09 6.58
C LEU A 313 -9.24 -5.09 7.25
N LEU A 314 -9.50 -6.08 8.09
CA LEU A 314 -10.77 -6.22 8.80
C LEU A 314 -11.02 -5.05 9.77
N GLU A 315 -9.98 -4.56 10.46
CA GLU A 315 -10.05 -3.37 11.31
C GLU A 315 -10.49 -2.14 10.52
N THR A 316 -9.95 -1.97 9.31
CA THR A 316 -10.39 -0.92 8.39
C THR A 316 -11.81 -1.18 7.87
N GLY A 317 -12.16 -2.44 7.61
CA GLY A 317 -13.52 -2.87 7.25
C GLY A 317 -14.57 -2.49 8.32
N CYS A 318 -14.24 -2.63 9.61
CA CYS A 318 -15.10 -2.16 10.70
C CYS A 318 -15.30 -0.65 10.68
N TYR A 319 -14.26 0.13 10.35
CA TYR A 319 -14.40 1.57 10.15
C TYR A 319 -15.28 1.91 8.94
N LEU A 320 -15.22 1.11 7.87
CA LEU A 320 -15.97 1.34 6.64
C LEU A 320 -17.46 1.01 6.76
N PHE A 321 -17.81 -0.17 7.28
CA PHE A 321 -19.16 -0.76 7.15
C PHE A 321 -19.96 -0.92 8.45
N ASP A 322 -19.40 -0.63 9.63
CA ASP A 322 -20.07 -0.80 10.94
C ASP A 322 -20.83 -2.14 11.10
N SER A 323 -20.20 -3.24 10.70
CA SER A 323 -20.83 -4.57 10.59
C SER A 323 -20.56 -5.45 11.81
N GLU A 324 -21.60 -6.06 12.38
CA GLU A 324 -21.47 -7.02 13.49
C GLU A 324 -20.69 -8.29 13.08
N PRO A 325 -20.95 -8.95 11.94
CA PRO A 325 -20.12 -10.04 11.44
C PRO A 325 -18.62 -9.73 11.43
N LEU A 326 -18.22 -8.55 10.94
CA LEU A 326 -16.81 -8.12 10.93
C LEU A 326 -16.25 -7.97 12.35
N ARG A 327 -17.03 -7.37 13.26
CA ARG A 327 -16.61 -7.24 14.67
C ARG A 327 -16.42 -8.60 15.34
N ARG A 328 -17.31 -9.56 15.10
CA ARG A 328 -17.19 -10.93 15.63
C ARG A 328 -15.96 -11.65 15.08
N GLN A 329 -15.69 -11.52 13.78
CA GLN A 329 -14.49 -12.06 13.14
C GLN A 329 -13.20 -11.46 13.70
N LEU A 330 -13.15 -10.15 13.91
CA LEU A 330 -12.00 -9.51 14.57
C LEU A 330 -11.83 -9.94 16.02
N ALA A 331 -12.94 -10.06 16.75
CA ALA A 331 -12.90 -10.52 18.14
C ALA A 331 -12.33 -11.94 18.23
N SER A 332 -12.66 -12.85 17.30
CA SER A 332 -12.09 -14.21 17.30
C SER A 332 -10.60 -14.22 16.98
N ILE A 333 -10.13 -13.35 16.08
CA ILE A 333 -8.70 -13.20 15.77
C ILE A 333 -7.92 -12.68 17.00
N HIS A 334 -8.47 -11.69 17.69
CA HIS A 334 -7.84 -11.04 18.85
C HIS A 334 -8.00 -11.84 20.17
N ALA A 335 -8.96 -12.76 20.27
CA ALA A 335 -9.17 -13.58 21.47
C ALA A 335 -7.96 -14.47 21.82
N GLY A 336 -7.07 -14.74 20.86
CA GLY A 336 -5.85 -15.53 21.06
C GLY A 336 -4.54 -14.76 20.90
N ARG A 337 -4.56 -13.43 20.76
CA ARG A 337 -3.37 -12.62 20.44
C ARG A 337 -3.42 -11.21 21.03
N GLU A 338 -2.28 -10.71 21.50
CA GLU A 338 -2.12 -9.29 21.77
C GLU A 338 -2.13 -8.47 20.46
N ARG A 339 -2.62 -7.22 20.54
CA ARG A 339 -2.55 -6.27 19.42
C ARG A 339 -1.14 -5.71 19.29
N THR A 340 -0.24 -6.46 18.66
CA THR A 340 1.21 -6.20 18.72
C THR A 340 1.82 -5.52 17.49
N GLN A 341 1.05 -5.14 16.46
CA GLN A 341 1.64 -4.49 15.28
C GLN A 341 0.74 -3.43 14.63
N ALA A 342 1.30 -2.24 14.44
CA ALA A 342 0.81 -1.26 13.48
C ALA A 342 1.24 -1.70 12.06
N SER A 343 0.46 -2.59 11.43
CA SER A 343 0.76 -3.08 10.08
C SER A 343 0.58 -1.97 9.03
N MET A 344 1.66 -1.31 8.63
CA MET A 344 1.71 -0.42 7.45
C MET A 344 2.63 -0.94 6.34
N SER A 345 3.24 -2.11 6.51
CA SER A 345 4.11 -2.68 5.48
C SER A 345 3.30 -3.47 4.46
N TYR A 346 3.24 -2.99 3.21
CA TYR A 346 3.03 -3.89 2.09
C TYR A 346 4.27 -4.78 2.00
N LYS A 347 4.24 -5.94 2.64
CA LYS A 347 5.20 -6.99 2.30
C LYS A 347 4.83 -7.42 0.89
N ILE A 348 5.59 -6.96 -0.09
CA ILE A 348 5.48 -7.41 -1.48
C ILE A 348 5.57 -8.94 -1.42
N ALA A 349 4.49 -9.59 -1.86
CA ALA A 349 4.35 -11.05 -1.84
C ALA A 349 5.37 -11.71 -2.78
#